data_AF-A0A286R0P9-F1
#
_entry.id   AF-A0A286R0P9-F1
#
_cell.length_a   1.000
_cell.length_b   1.000
_cell.length_c   1.000
_cell.angle_alpha   90.00
_cell.angle_beta   90.00
_cell.angle_gamma   90.00
#
_symmetry.space_group_name_H-M   'P 1'
#
loop_
_entity.id
_entity.type
_entity.pdbx_description
1 polymer ?
#
loop_
_entity_poly.entity_id
_entity_poly.type
_entity_poly.pdbx_seq_one_letter_code
_entity_poly.pdbx_strand_id
1 'polypeptide(L)'
;SDEDCSIIYDTHSKAYRLVPASDVGSIDEQRFRIVGCAKAITTELSATASPSKPRIPRPPNAWIIYRSQKSKEIRKKIPHATAGYISTLVSQMWKQESPEIRLTYNAKAWEAQAIHKQMYPG
;
A
#
# COMPACT_ATOMS: atom_id res chain seq x y z
N SER A 1 21.89 -6.46 -11.33
CA SER A 1 21.41 -6.12 -12.68
C SER A 1 20.07 -5.42 -12.53
N ASP A 2 20.13 -4.09 -12.51
CA ASP A 2 18.97 -3.18 -12.48
C ASP A 2 18.30 -3.18 -13.86
N GLU A 3 17.45 -4.17 -14.12
CA GLU A 3 16.72 -4.25 -15.38
C GLU A 3 15.61 -3.18 -15.38
N ASP A 4 15.91 -2.02 -15.96
CA ASP A 4 14.92 -0.99 -16.28
C ASP A 4 13.84 -1.61 -17.20
N CYS A 5 12.56 -1.40 -16.86
CA CYS A 5 11.44 -1.89 -17.65
C CYS A 5 10.95 -0.79 -18.61
N SER A 6 10.65 -1.13 -19.86
CA SER A 6 9.92 -0.26 -20.78
C SER A 6 8.42 -0.46 -20.63
N ILE A 7 7.67 0.64 -20.58
CA ILE A 7 6.21 0.65 -20.62
C ILE A 7 5.79 0.71 -22.08
N ILE A 8 5.17 -0.35 -22.57
CA ILE A 8 4.64 -0.43 -23.94
C ILE A 8 3.11 -0.42 -23.92
N TYR A 9 2.51 0.16 -24.94
CA TYR A 9 1.07 0.16 -25.18
C TYR A 9 0.75 -0.76 -26.36
N ASP A 10 -0.04 -1.80 -26.11
CA ASP A 10 -0.52 -2.75 -27.11
C ASP A 10 -1.78 -2.20 -27.78
N THR A 11 -1.68 -1.84 -29.07
CA THR A 11 -2.75 -1.20 -29.83
C THR A 11 -3.93 -2.14 -30.10
N HIS A 12 -3.68 -3.45 -30.16
CA HIS A 12 -4.70 -4.48 -30.36
C HIS A 12 -5.52 -4.75 -29.10
N SER A 13 -4.86 -4.90 -27.95
CA SER A 13 -5.56 -5.16 -26.69
C SER A 13 -5.97 -3.90 -25.93
N LYS A 14 -5.57 -2.71 -26.40
CA LYS A 14 -5.79 -1.41 -25.73
C LYS A 14 -5.26 -1.41 -24.29
N ALA A 15 -4.15 -2.12 -24.03
CA ALA A 15 -3.60 -2.32 -22.70
C ALA A 15 -2.13 -1.92 -22.62
N TYR A 16 -1.68 -1.52 -21.43
CA TYR A 16 -0.28 -1.23 -21.14
C TYR A 16 0.42 -2.49 -20.62
N ARG A 17 1.66 -2.73 -21.04
CA ARG A 17 2.50 -3.85 -20.58
C ARG A 17 3.88 -3.33 -20.17
N LEU A 18 4.49 -4.01 -19.21
CA LEU A 18 5.88 -3.78 -18.82
C LEU A 18 6.73 -4.87 -19.48
N VAL A 19 7.77 -4.47 -20.20
CA VAL A 19 8.71 -5.37 -20.87
C VAL A 19 10.13 -4.98 -20.45
N PRO A 20 10.99 -5.93 -20.07
CA PRO A 20 12.40 -5.63 -19.78
C PRO A 20 13.05 -4.88 -20.95
N ALA A 21 13.90 -3.88 -20.66
CA ALA A 21 14.54 -3.09 -21.71
C ALA A 21 15.39 -3.95 -22.67
N SER A 22 15.86 -5.12 -22.21
CA SER A 22 16.58 -6.14 -22.97
C SER A 22 15.72 -6.81 -24.07
N ASP A 23 14.40 -6.86 -23.91
CA ASP A 23 13.46 -7.54 -24.83
C ASP A 23 12.80 -6.59 -25.84
N VAL A 24 13.15 -5.30 -25.83
CA VAL A 24 12.55 -4.29 -26.74
C VAL A 24 12.97 -4.50 -28.20
N GLY A 25 14.08 -5.22 -28.46
CA GLY A 25 14.63 -5.44 -29.80
C GLY A 25 13.83 -6.36 -30.74
N SER A 26 12.77 -7.02 -30.25
CA SER A 26 11.98 -7.98 -31.04
C SER A 26 10.47 -7.68 -31.05
N ILE A 27 10.09 -6.42 -30.80
CA ILE A 27 8.69 -6.02 -30.69
C ILE A 27 8.19 -5.43 -32.01
N ASP A 28 7.08 -5.97 -32.52
CA ASP A 28 6.36 -5.44 -33.69
C ASP A 28 5.92 -3.98 -33.42
N GLU A 29 6.62 -3.04 -34.06
CA GLU A 29 6.44 -1.59 -33.90
C GLU A 29 5.05 -1.10 -34.34
N GLN A 30 4.35 -1.83 -35.20
CA GLN A 30 2.97 -1.48 -35.58
C GLN A 30 1.96 -1.82 -34.49
N ARG A 31 2.26 -2.83 -33.66
CA ARG A 31 1.37 -3.32 -32.60
C ARG A 31 1.67 -2.69 -31.25
N PHE A 32 2.93 -2.41 -30.95
CA PHE A 32 3.32 -1.93 -29.63
C PHE A 32 4.02 -0.58 -29.73
N ARG A 33 3.47 0.41 -29.02
CA ARG A 33 4.05 1.75 -28.93
C ARG A 33 4.73 1.91 -27.58
N ILE A 34 6.01 2.27 -27.57
CA ILE A 34 6.72 2.62 -26.32
C ILE A 34 6.15 3.93 -25.79
N VAL A 35 5.69 3.94 -24.54
CA VAL A 35 5.07 5.10 -23.89
C VAL A 35 5.99 5.69 -22.80
N GLY A 36 6.92 4.90 -22.26
CA GLY A 36 7.91 5.40 -21.30
C GLY A 36 8.80 4.30 -20.72
N CYS A 37 9.62 4.65 -19.74
CA CYS A 37 10.43 3.72 -18.97
C CYS A 37 10.04 3.76 -17.48
N ALA A 38 10.12 2.60 -16.82
CA ALA A 38 9.88 2.39 -15.42
C ALA A 38 11.17 1.87 -14.78
N LYS A 39 11.75 2.67 -13.88
CA LYS A 39 12.90 2.27 -13.09
C LYS A 39 12.47 1.38 -11.94
N ALA A 40 13.14 0.26 -11.76
CA ALA A 40 12.98 -0.55 -10.57
C ALA A 40 13.47 0.25 -9.35
N ILE A 41 12.63 0.43 -8.33
CA ILE A 41 13.06 0.99 -7.06
C ILE A 41 13.67 -0.18 -6.26
N THR A 42 14.99 -0.34 -6.32
CA THR A 42 15.73 -1.18 -5.38
C THR A 42 15.69 -0.49 -4.02
N THR A 43 14.82 -0.98 -3.12
CA THR A 43 14.83 -0.56 -1.72
C THR A 43 15.97 -1.28 -1.00
N GLU A 44 17.20 -0.96 -1.38
CA GLU A 44 18.37 -1.11 -0.53
C GLU A 44 18.41 0.15 0.34
N LEU A 45 18.55 -0.03 1.65
CA LEU A 45 18.51 1.03 2.66
C LEU A 45 19.41 2.23 2.29
N SER A 46 18.82 3.34 1.86
CA SER A 46 19.52 4.63 1.86
C SER A 46 18.59 5.74 2.28
N ALA A 47 18.75 6.11 3.55
CA ALA A 47 18.23 7.32 4.14
C ALA A 47 18.90 8.55 3.52
N THR A 48 18.48 8.93 2.32
CA THR A 48 18.63 10.30 1.84
C THR A 48 17.28 10.74 1.31
N ALA A 49 16.40 11.09 2.24
CA ALA A 49 15.22 11.87 1.95
C ALA A 49 15.68 13.18 1.30
N SER A 50 15.32 13.36 0.03
CA SER A 50 15.06 14.71 -0.47
C SER A 50 14.07 15.37 0.50
N PRO A 51 14.17 16.68 0.80
CA PRO A 51 13.27 17.35 1.73
C PRO A 51 11.90 17.54 1.07
N SER A 52 11.24 16.42 0.74
CA SER A 52 9.80 16.41 0.53
C SER A 52 9.20 16.85 1.86
N LYS A 53 8.39 17.91 1.79
CA LYS A 53 7.70 18.50 2.94
C LYS A 53 7.13 17.38 3.82
N PRO A 54 7.28 17.43 5.15
CA PRO A 54 6.80 16.39 6.04
C PRO A 54 5.32 16.13 5.76
N ARG A 55 5.02 14.96 5.19
CA ARG A 55 3.66 14.58 4.81
C ARG A 55 2.89 14.30 6.09
N ILE A 56 1.84 15.07 6.33
CA ILE A 56 0.96 14.89 7.47
C ILE A 56 0.33 13.48 7.37
N PRO A 57 0.52 12.61 8.39
CA PRO A 57 -0.02 11.26 8.38
C PRO A 57 -1.54 11.29 8.59
N ARG A 58 -2.28 10.47 7.84
CA ARG A 58 -3.74 10.40 7.99
C ARG A 58 -4.12 9.88 9.38
N PRO A 59 -5.17 10.43 10.02
CA PRO A 59 -5.64 9.91 11.30
C PRO A 59 -6.15 8.45 11.12
N PRO A 60 -5.86 7.54 12.06
CA PRO A 60 -6.29 6.16 11.97
C PRO A 60 -7.81 6.03 12.16
N ASN A 61 -8.46 5.28 11.29
CA ASN A 61 -9.88 4.93 11.45
C ASN A 61 -10.06 3.75 12.44
N ALA A 62 -11.31 3.42 12.75
CA ALA A 62 -11.65 2.38 13.74
C ALA A 62 -11.01 1.02 13.42
N TRP A 63 -11.06 0.61 12.15
CA TRP A 63 -10.49 -0.67 11.71
C TRP A 63 -8.96 -0.68 11.78
N ILE A 64 -8.30 0.43 11.45
CA ILE A 64 -6.83 0.53 11.56
C ILE A 64 -6.39 0.39 13.02
N ILE A 65 -7.11 1.00 13.97
CA ILE A 65 -6.85 0.88 15.40
C ILE A 65 -7.04 -0.58 15.84
N TYR A 66 -8.17 -1.19 15.49
CA TYR A 66 -8.48 -2.58 15.80
C TYR A 66 -7.44 -3.55 15.25
N ARG A 67 -7.13 -3.45 13.94
CA ARG A 67 -6.14 -4.30 13.27
C ARG A 67 -4.76 -4.16 13.88
N SER A 68 -4.35 -2.95 14.25
CA SER A 68 -3.05 -2.74 14.88
C SER A 68 -2.92 -3.59 16.15
N GLN A 69 -3.95 -3.59 17.00
CA GLN A 69 -3.98 -4.39 18.23
C GLN A 69 -4.04 -5.89 17.93
N LYS A 70 -4.98 -6.34 17.09
CA LYS A 70 -5.11 -7.76 16.73
C LYS A 70 -3.90 -8.33 16.02
N SER A 71 -3.22 -7.55 15.19
CA SER A 71 -2.01 -8.00 14.50
C SER A 71 -0.85 -8.32 15.45
N LYS A 72 -0.80 -7.67 16.63
CA LYS A 72 0.20 -7.98 17.67
C LYS A 72 -0.14 -9.31 18.35
N GLU A 73 -1.41 -9.51 18.69
CA GLU A 73 -1.91 -10.77 19.25
C GLU A 73 -1.66 -11.95 18.29
N ILE A 74 -1.99 -11.77 17.01
CA ILE A 74 -1.84 -12.82 15.98
C ILE A 74 -0.36 -13.13 15.75
N ARG A 75 0.52 -12.13 15.66
CA ARG A 75 1.96 -12.37 15.50
C ARG A 75 2.58 -13.08 16.71
N LYS A 76 2.06 -12.85 17.91
CA LYS A 76 2.50 -13.59 19.10
C LYS A 76 2.13 -15.07 19.02
N LYS A 77 0.96 -15.39 18.45
CA LYS A 77 0.49 -16.77 18.27
C LYS A 77 1.11 -17.46 17.04
N ILE A 78 1.33 -16.70 15.97
CA ILE A 78 1.81 -17.16 14.67
C ILE A 78 2.92 -16.19 14.21
N PRO A 79 4.18 -16.41 14.63
CA PRO A 79 5.29 -15.50 14.32
C PRO A 79 5.52 -15.30 12.81
N HIS A 80 5.25 -16.32 12.00
CA HIS A 80 5.43 -16.31 10.55
C HIS A 80 4.18 -15.87 9.76
N ALA A 81 3.16 -15.34 10.44
CA ALA A 81 1.94 -14.88 9.76
C ALA A 81 2.24 -13.68 8.86
N THR A 82 1.89 -13.80 7.58
CA THR A 82 2.05 -12.72 6.61
C THR A 82 1.05 -11.59 6.89
N ALA A 83 1.41 -10.36 6.52
CA ALA A 83 0.53 -9.21 6.70
C ALA A 83 -0.81 -9.37 5.94
N GLY A 84 -0.79 -10.04 4.78
CA GLY A 84 -1.99 -10.36 4.00
C GLY A 84 -2.90 -11.33 4.76
N TYR A 85 -2.34 -12.43 5.29
CA TYR A 85 -3.09 -13.39 6.10
C TYR A 85 -3.72 -12.72 7.34
N ILE A 86 -2.94 -11.91 8.06
CA ILE A 86 -3.44 -11.15 9.22
C ILE A 86 -4.57 -10.21 8.82
N SER A 87 -4.45 -9.49 7.70
CA SER A 87 -5.52 -8.61 7.23
C SER A 87 -6.81 -9.37 6.93
N THR A 88 -6.72 -10.52 6.27
CA THR A 88 -7.89 -11.36 5.97
C THR A 88 -8.56 -11.83 7.25
N LEU A 89 -7.78 -12.40 8.18
CA LEU A 89 -8.28 -12.90 9.46
C LEU A 89 -8.94 -11.79 10.28
N VAL A 90 -8.27 -10.65 10.46
CA VAL A 90 -8.80 -9.51 11.22
C VAL A 90 -10.05 -8.93 10.56
N SER A 91 -10.14 -8.95 9.23
CA SER A 91 -11.35 -8.49 8.52
C SER A 91 -12.55 -9.39 8.79
N GLN A 92 -12.34 -10.70 8.91
CA GLN A 92 -13.38 -11.64 9.33
C GLN A 92 -13.78 -11.41 10.78
N MET A 93 -12.80 -11.28 11.69
CA MET A 93 -13.05 -10.98 13.09
C MET A 93 -13.85 -9.69 13.27
N TRP A 94 -13.49 -8.61 12.57
CA TRP A 94 -14.20 -7.33 12.64
C TRP A 94 -15.66 -7.40 12.18
N LYS A 95 -15.98 -8.27 11.22
CA LYS A 95 -17.37 -8.50 10.78
C LYS A 95 -18.20 -9.22 11.84
N GLN A 96 -17.58 -10.09 12.62
CA GLN A 96 -18.22 -10.90 13.67
C GLN A 96 -18.19 -10.22 15.04
N GLU A 97 -17.34 -9.22 15.21
CA GLU A 97 -17.16 -8.47 16.45
C GLU A 97 -18.45 -7.75 16.88
N SER A 98 -18.68 -7.65 18.18
CA SER A 98 -19.92 -7.09 18.70
C SER A 98 -20.07 -5.60 18.38
N PRO A 99 -21.33 -5.10 18.28
CA PRO A 99 -21.60 -3.68 18.03
C PRO A 99 -20.93 -2.74 19.06
N GLU A 100 -20.86 -3.15 20.33
CA GLU A 100 -20.29 -2.36 21.43
C GLU A 100 -18.78 -2.16 21.24
N ILE A 101 -18.09 -3.21 20.81
CA ILE A 101 -16.66 -3.13 20.51
C ILE A 101 -16.43 -2.26 19.30
N ARG A 102 -17.23 -2.43 18.23
CA ARG A 102 -17.17 -1.56 17.05
C ARG A 102 -17.42 -0.09 17.42
N LEU A 103 -18.37 0.19 18.31
CA LEU A 103 -18.63 1.54 18.82
C LEU A 103 -17.42 2.10 19.57
N THR A 104 -16.80 1.30 20.43
CA THR A 104 -15.58 1.68 21.18
C THR A 104 -14.45 2.10 20.25
N TYR A 105 -14.19 1.35 19.18
CA TYR A 105 -13.16 1.73 18.20
C TYR A 105 -13.56 2.90 17.31
N ASN A 106 -14.85 3.10 17.04
CA ASN A 106 -15.34 4.31 16.38
C ASN A 106 -15.11 5.55 17.25
N ALA A 107 -15.36 5.48 18.56
CA ALA A 107 -15.07 6.57 19.48
C ALA A 107 -13.56 6.91 19.49
N LYS A 108 -12.68 5.90 19.52
CA LYS A 108 -11.22 6.11 19.41
C LYS A 108 -10.81 6.74 18.08
N ALA A 109 -11.46 6.34 16.98
CA ALA A 109 -11.20 6.92 15.67
C ALA A 109 -11.65 8.39 15.57
N TRP A 110 -12.78 8.72 16.19
CA TRP A 110 -13.27 10.09 16.32
C TRP A 110 -12.29 10.96 17.11
N GLU A 111 -11.82 10.47 18.26
CA GLU A 111 -10.81 11.14 19.07
C GLU A 111 -9.51 11.37 18.28
N ALA A 112 -9.03 10.35 17.57
CA ALA A 112 -7.84 10.48 16.73
C ALA A 112 -8.00 11.52 15.61
N GLN A 113 -9.20 11.62 15.01
CA GLN A 113 -9.52 12.66 14.03
C GLN A 113 -9.57 14.05 14.67
N ALA A 114 -10.16 14.18 15.86
CA ALA A 114 -10.22 15.44 16.60
C ALA A 114 -8.82 15.95 16.97
N ILE A 115 -7.97 15.07 17.51
CA ILE A 115 -6.57 15.36 17.82
C ILE A 115 -5.81 15.78 16.56
N HIS A 116 -5.97 15.06 15.45
CA HIS A 116 -5.32 15.42 14.19
C HIS A 116 -5.78 16.78 13.68
N LYS A 117 -7.07 17.10 13.77
CA LYS A 117 -7.61 18.42 13.39
C LYS A 117 -7.03 19.54 14.24
N GLN A 118 -6.80 19.30 15.53
CA GLN A 118 -6.18 20.26 16.44
C GLN A 118 -4.67 20.40 16.22
N MET A 119 -3.96 19.31 15.92
CA MET A 119 -2.51 19.33 15.69
C MET A 119 -2.13 19.87 14.30
N TYR A 120 -3.01 19.67 13.31
CA TYR A 120 -2.82 20.13 11.94
C TYR A 120 -4.03 20.97 11.49
N PRO A 121 -4.23 22.16 12.10
CA PRO A 121 -5.17 23.13 11.59
C PRO A 121 -4.56 23.69 10.30
N GLY A 122 -5.02 23.19 9.15
CA GLY A 122 -4.67 23.70 7.83
C GLY A 122 -5.52 24.89 7.46
#